data_AF-A0A2V8E9L6-F1
#
_entry.id   AF-A0A2V8E9L6-F1
#
_cell.length_a   1.000
_cell.length_b   1.000
_cell.length_c   1.000
_cell.angle_alpha   90.00
_cell.angle_beta   90.00
_cell.angle_gamma   90.00
#
_symmetry.space_group_name_H-M   'P 1'
#
loop_
_entity.id
_entity.type
_entity.pdbx_description
1 polymer ?
#
loop_
_entity_poly.entity_id
_entity_poly.type
_entity_poly.pdbx_seq_one_letter_code
_entity_poly.pdbx_strand_id
1 'polypeptide(L)'
;RAFERRPQTASIVPAMDTYGWNDQSWLEQRRERDWQHRPMSIYEVHLGSWQRGPEGEPLDYRALALRLVDYVTELGFSHIELLPITEHPFDPSWGYQTTGYFAPTSRFGTPDDFRFFVDHCHQHGIGVLLDWVPAHFPKDAHGLARF
;
A
#
# COMPACT_ATOMS: atom_id res chain seq x y z
N ARG A 1 -11.19 3.64 -5.32
CA ARG A 1 -11.15 5.00 -5.94
C ARG A 1 -9.73 5.24 -6.45
N ALA A 2 -9.51 6.22 -7.33
CA ALA A 2 -8.18 6.52 -7.89
C ALA A 2 -7.99 8.04 -8.07
N PHE A 3 -6.75 8.48 -8.23
CA PHE A 3 -6.36 9.87 -8.51
C PHE A 3 -5.34 9.90 -9.67
N GLU A 4 -5.23 11.04 -10.34
CA GLU A 4 -4.10 11.30 -11.24
C GLU A 4 -2.77 11.29 -10.48
N ARG A 5 -1.69 10.98 -11.19
CA ARG A 5 -0.34 11.03 -10.62
C ARG A 5 0.00 12.46 -10.21
N ARG A 6 0.54 12.67 -9.01
CA ARG A 6 1.01 13.99 -8.60
C ARG A 6 1.99 14.61 -9.62
N PRO A 7 1.99 15.94 -9.84
CA PRO A 7 1.26 16.97 -9.08
C PRO A 7 -0.20 17.19 -9.53
N GLN A 8 -0.71 16.41 -10.48
CA GLN A 8 -2.12 16.45 -10.84
C GLN A 8 -3.01 15.98 -9.67
N THR A 9 -4.28 16.41 -9.67
CA THR A 9 -5.17 16.29 -8.49
C THR A 9 -6.57 15.79 -8.81
N ALA A 10 -6.90 15.50 -10.08
CA ALA A 10 -8.24 15.02 -10.40
C ALA A 10 -8.47 13.62 -9.83
N SER A 11 -9.69 13.40 -9.33
CA SER A 11 -10.17 12.05 -9.02
C SER A 11 -10.46 11.29 -10.31
N ILE A 12 -10.16 10.01 -10.32
CA ILE A 12 -10.43 9.10 -11.44
C ILE A 12 -11.54 8.13 -11.01
N VAL A 13 -12.56 8.01 -11.85
CA VAL A 13 -13.58 6.96 -11.70
C VAL A 13 -12.92 5.63 -12.04
N PRO A 14 -12.77 4.70 -11.08
CA PRO A 14 -12.16 3.41 -11.37
C PRO A 14 -13.03 2.62 -12.35
N ALA A 15 -12.41 1.74 -13.14
CA ALA A 15 -13.12 0.74 -13.93
C ALA A 15 -13.99 -0.15 -13.01
N MET A 16 -14.91 -0.91 -13.60
CA MET A 16 -15.71 -1.86 -12.83
C MET A 16 -14.81 -2.82 -12.04
N ASP A 17 -15.20 -3.11 -10.80
CA ASP A 17 -14.40 -3.93 -9.89
C ASP A 17 -14.42 -5.40 -10.32
N THR A 18 -13.39 -5.82 -11.04
CA THR A 18 -13.25 -7.18 -11.57
C THR A 18 -12.08 -7.93 -10.93
N TYR A 19 -11.50 -7.42 -9.84
CA TYR A 19 -10.36 -8.06 -9.20
C TYR A 19 -10.78 -9.36 -8.49
N GLY A 20 -10.25 -10.50 -8.95
CA GLY A 20 -10.50 -11.81 -8.36
C GLY A 20 -9.44 -12.19 -7.32
N TRP A 21 -9.76 -12.00 -6.05
CA TRP A 21 -8.90 -12.35 -4.90
C TRP A 21 -8.67 -13.86 -4.78
N ASN A 22 -7.47 -14.26 -4.34
CA ASN A 22 -7.11 -15.66 -4.08
C ASN A 22 -6.61 -15.87 -2.63
N ASP A 23 -6.99 -15.00 -1.70
CA ASP A 23 -6.53 -14.97 -0.31
C ASP A 23 -7.54 -15.54 0.70
N GLN A 24 -8.58 -16.22 0.23
CA GLN A 24 -9.66 -16.73 1.07
C GLN A 24 -9.15 -17.60 2.24
N SER A 25 -8.20 -18.50 1.98
CA SER A 25 -7.60 -19.37 3.00
C SER A 25 -6.81 -18.58 4.05
N TRP A 26 -6.12 -17.52 3.63
CA TRP A 26 -5.41 -16.62 4.54
C TRP A 26 -6.37 -15.85 5.44
N LEU A 27 -7.47 -15.34 4.88
CA LEU A 27 -8.50 -14.61 5.64
C LEU A 27 -9.20 -15.51 6.66
N GLU A 28 -9.48 -16.77 6.32
CA GLU A 28 -10.04 -17.77 7.23
C GLU A 28 -9.09 -18.04 8.39
N GLN A 29 -7.82 -18.35 8.10
CA GLN A 29 -6.80 -18.54 9.12
C GLN A 29 -6.63 -17.31 10.01
N ARG A 30 -6.65 -16.10 9.42
CA ARG A 30 -6.52 -14.84 10.18
C ARG A 30 -7.65 -14.67 11.21
N ARG A 31 -8.88 -15.09 10.90
CA ARG A 31 -10.02 -14.98 11.83
C ARG A 31 -9.86 -15.85 13.07
N GLU A 32 -9.23 -17.01 12.92
CA GLU A 32 -9.00 -17.97 14.00
C GLU A 32 -7.69 -17.71 14.75
N ARG A 33 -6.79 -16.89 14.20
CA ARG A 33 -5.48 -16.58 14.78
C ARG A 33 -5.59 -15.56 15.91
N ASP A 34 -5.22 -16.00 17.11
CA ASP A 34 -4.91 -15.11 18.23
C ASP A 34 -3.54 -14.47 18.02
N TRP A 35 -3.54 -13.27 17.43
CA TRP A 35 -2.32 -12.56 17.04
C TRP A 35 -1.46 -12.13 18.23
N GLN A 36 -2.03 -11.93 19.42
CA GLN A 36 -1.27 -11.54 20.62
C GLN A 36 -0.37 -12.66 21.15
N HIS A 37 -0.69 -13.91 20.83
CA HIS A 37 0.02 -15.10 21.30
C HIS A 37 0.82 -15.78 20.18
N ARG A 38 1.17 -15.04 19.12
CA ARG A 38 1.93 -15.53 17.97
C ARG A 38 3.14 -14.63 17.70
N PRO A 39 4.22 -15.18 17.11
CA PRO A 39 5.36 -14.37 16.74
C PRO A 39 4.95 -13.34 15.69
N MET A 40 5.27 -12.08 15.94
CA MET A 40 5.14 -10.98 14.99
C MET A 40 6.52 -10.34 14.79
N SER A 41 7.08 -10.56 13.61
CA SER A 41 8.25 -9.85 13.11
C SER A 41 7.83 -9.06 11.88
N ILE A 42 8.02 -7.74 11.94
CA ILE A 42 7.50 -6.77 10.97
C ILE A 42 8.66 -6.15 10.20
N TYR A 43 8.56 -6.15 8.87
CA TYR A 43 9.46 -5.40 8.00
C TYR A 43 8.77 -4.09 7.58
N GLU A 44 9.14 -2.99 8.23
CA GLU A 44 8.64 -1.65 7.90
C GLU A 44 9.28 -1.14 6.60
N VAL A 45 8.47 -0.56 5.70
CA VAL A 45 8.95 -0.15 4.38
C VAL A 45 8.23 1.09 3.85
N HIS A 46 9.03 1.99 3.28
CA HIS A 46 8.55 3.05 2.40
C HIS A 46 8.70 2.63 0.93
N LEU A 47 7.59 2.31 0.25
CA LEU A 47 7.59 1.74 -1.10
C LEU A 47 8.34 2.60 -2.14
N GLY A 48 8.28 3.93 -2.00
CA GLY A 48 8.93 4.85 -2.94
C GLY A 48 10.46 4.92 -2.85
N SER A 49 11.06 4.29 -1.84
CA SER A 49 12.51 4.33 -1.60
C SER A 49 13.16 2.99 -1.30
N TRP A 50 12.37 1.90 -1.16
CA TRP A 50 12.92 0.57 -0.88
C TRP A 50 13.87 0.09 -1.97
N GLN A 51 13.44 0.17 -3.23
CA GLN A 51 14.24 -0.23 -4.38
C GLN A 51 13.85 0.56 -5.63
N ARG A 52 14.82 0.78 -6.51
CA ARG A 52 14.61 1.38 -7.83
C ARG A 52 14.74 0.32 -8.92
N GLY A 53 14.04 0.55 -10.03
CA GLY A 53 14.22 -0.23 -11.24
C GLY A 53 15.55 0.07 -11.93
N PRO A 54 15.86 -0.65 -13.04
CA PRO A 54 17.14 -0.56 -13.72
C PRO A 54 17.51 0.85 -14.22
N GLU A 55 16.52 1.69 -14.49
CA GLU A 55 16.68 3.06 -14.99
C GLU A 55 16.55 4.12 -13.87
N GLY A 56 16.48 3.69 -12.61
CA GLY A 56 16.30 4.57 -11.44
C GLY A 56 14.84 4.96 -11.17
N GLU A 57 13.89 4.38 -11.92
CA GLU A 57 12.46 4.56 -11.77
C GLU A 57 11.92 3.92 -10.48
N PRO A 58 10.84 4.46 -9.89
CA PRO A 58 10.13 3.76 -8.81
C PRO A 58 9.53 2.45 -9.33
N LEU A 59 9.52 1.42 -8.49
CA LEU A 59 8.80 0.19 -8.79
C LEU A 59 7.28 0.40 -8.64
N ASP A 60 6.50 -0.27 -9.48
CA ASP A 60 5.05 -0.35 -9.34
C ASP A 60 4.64 -1.41 -8.30
N TYR A 61 3.37 -1.44 -7.91
CA TYR A 61 2.85 -2.37 -6.90
C TYR A 61 3.04 -3.85 -7.30
N ARG A 62 3.01 -4.18 -8.59
CA ARG A 62 3.17 -5.58 -9.06
C ARG A 62 4.62 -6.03 -8.95
N ALA A 63 5.56 -5.19 -9.38
CA ALA A 63 6.98 -5.43 -9.25
C ALA A 63 7.39 -5.48 -7.77
N LEU A 64 6.83 -4.58 -6.94
CA LEU A 64 6.99 -4.62 -5.50
C LEU A 64 6.43 -5.91 -4.91
N ALA A 65 5.23 -6.35 -5.32
CA ALA A 65 4.63 -7.59 -4.82
C ALA A 65 5.59 -8.77 -4.99
N LEU A 66 6.09 -8.99 -6.20
CA LEU A 66 7.00 -10.11 -6.45
C LEU A 66 8.32 -9.95 -5.68
N ARG A 67 8.99 -8.81 -5.82
CA ARG A 67 10.36 -8.66 -5.31
C ARG A 67 10.43 -8.48 -3.80
N LEU A 68 9.53 -7.69 -3.23
CA LEU A 68 9.52 -7.41 -1.79
C LEU A 68 9.01 -8.62 -1.01
N VAL A 69 7.96 -9.30 -1.49
CA VAL A 69 7.41 -10.47 -0.78
C VAL A 69 8.40 -11.62 -0.80
N ASP A 70 9.06 -11.91 -1.93
CA ASP A 70 10.12 -12.91 -1.99
C ASP A 70 11.24 -12.60 -0.98
N TYR A 71 11.73 -11.35 -0.96
CA TYR A 71 12.79 -10.91 -0.06
C TYR A 71 12.41 -11.02 1.42
N VAL A 72 11.23 -10.54 1.79
CA VAL A 72 10.71 -10.56 3.16
C VAL A 72 10.45 -11.99 3.64
N THR A 73 9.99 -12.86 2.73
CA THR A 73 9.76 -14.28 2.99
C THR A 73 11.09 -15.02 3.23
N GLU A 74 12.11 -14.79 2.39
CA GLU A 74 13.45 -15.37 2.56
C GLU A 74 14.07 -15.00 3.91
N LEU A 75 13.87 -13.76 4.36
CA LEU A 75 14.34 -13.28 5.66
C LEU A 75 13.50 -13.75 6.85
N GLY A 76 12.35 -14.40 6.62
CA GLY A 76 11.51 -14.99 7.67
C GLY A 76 10.65 -13.97 8.44
N PHE A 77 10.36 -12.81 7.86
CA PHE A 77 9.38 -11.88 8.44
C PHE A 77 7.96 -12.41 8.29
N SER A 78 7.08 -11.98 9.20
CA SER A 78 5.67 -12.40 9.22
C SER A 78 4.73 -11.36 8.60
N HIS A 79 5.15 -10.09 8.61
CA HIS A 79 4.34 -8.96 8.18
C HIS A 79 5.21 -7.92 7.47
N ILE A 80 4.59 -7.20 6.55
CA ILE A 80 5.11 -5.95 5.98
C ILE A 80 4.26 -4.81 6.55
N GLU A 81 4.91 -3.78 7.09
CA GLU A 81 4.24 -2.54 7.48
C GLU A 81 4.60 -1.45 6.47
N LEU A 82 3.57 -0.92 5.81
CA LEU A 82 3.72 0.14 4.83
C LEU A 82 3.58 1.49 5.51
N LEU A 83 4.57 2.37 5.30
CA LEU A 83 4.34 3.81 5.46
C LEU A 83 3.14 4.25 4.61
N PRO A 84 2.48 5.38 4.94
CA PRO A 84 1.17 5.69 4.39
C PRO A 84 1.10 5.61 2.85
N ILE A 85 0.25 4.71 2.37
CA ILE A 85 0.00 4.50 0.94
C ILE A 85 -1.21 5.28 0.43
N THR A 86 -1.90 6.05 1.28
CA THR A 86 -2.99 6.92 0.85
C THR A 86 -2.47 8.03 -0.07
N GLU A 87 -3.32 8.53 -0.97
CA GLU A 87 -2.86 9.55 -1.92
C GLU A 87 -2.43 10.83 -1.18
N HIS A 88 -1.23 11.31 -1.54
CA HIS A 88 -0.57 12.45 -0.90
C HIS A 88 0.20 13.26 -1.95
N PRO A 89 0.27 14.60 -1.84
CA PRO A 89 0.82 15.43 -2.92
C PRO A 89 2.35 15.54 -2.90
N PHE A 90 3.01 15.25 -1.76
CA PHE A 90 4.41 15.59 -1.53
C PHE A 90 5.24 14.41 -1.01
N ASP A 91 6.21 13.95 -1.79
CA ASP A 91 7.02 12.76 -1.44
C ASP A 91 7.81 12.89 -0.12
N PRO A 92 8.45 14.03 0.21
CA PRO A 92 9.16 14.16 1.47
C PRO A 92 8.27 14.13 2.72
N SER A 93 6.94 14.13 2.57
CA SER A 93 6.03 13.85 3.69
C SER A 93 6.01 12.37 4.09
N TRP A 94 6.62 11.50 3.28
CA TRP A 94 6.59 10.04 3.41
C TRP A 94 5.17 9.44 3.44
N GLY A 95 4.18 10.20 2.96
CA GLY A 95 2.77 9.83 2.97
C GLY A 95 1.96 10.44 4.12
N TYR A 96 2.61 10.97 5.16
CA TYR A 96 1.91 11.48 6.35
C TYR A 96 1.11 12.78 6.11
N GLN A 97 1.28 13.44 4.96
CA GLN A 97 0.42 14.56 4.56
C GLN A 97 -0.59 14.12 3.50
N THR A 98 -1.57 13.31 3.91
CA THR A 98 -2.57 12.71 3.02
C THR A 98 -3.65 13.69 2.57
N THR A 99 -4.02 13.65 1.28
CA THR A 99 -5.18 14.39 0.73
C THR A 99 -6.26 13.47 0.15
N GLY A 100 -5.91 12.23 -0.26
CA GLY A 100 -6.85 11.24 -0.80
C GLY A 100 -6.93 9.96 0.03
N TYR A 101 -7.68 10.01 1.14
CA TYR A 101 -7.81 8.92 2.13
C TYR A 101 -8.39 7.60 1.62
N PHE A 102 -9.09 7.60 0.49
CA PHE A 102 -9.85 6.45 -0.02
C PHE A 102 -9.25 5.83 -1.28
N ALA A 103 -8.01 6.17 -1.61
CA ALA A 103 -7.30 5.64 -2.76
C ALA A 103 -5.84 5.36 -2.37
N PRO A 104 -5.29 4.20 -2.75
CA PRO A 104 -3.83 4.03 -2.73
C PRO A 104 -3.21 5.05 -3.69
N THR A 105 -1.98 5.50 -3.39
CA THR A 105 -1.30 6.49 -4.19
C THR A 105 -1.05 5.95 -5.59
N SER A 106 -1.34 6.78 -6.58
CA SER A 106 -1.17 6.51 -8.00
C SER A 106 0.29 6.38 -8.45
N ARG A 107 1.24 6.72 -7.58
CA ARG A 107 2.70 6.65 -7.86
C ARG A 107 3.17 5.27 -8.29
N PHE A 108 2.54 4.22 -7.77
CA PHE A 108 2.96 2.84 -7.97
C PHE A 108 1.95 2.04 -8.79
N GLY A 109 0.97 2.70 -9.42
CA GLY A 109 -0.01 2.03 -10.29
C GLY A 109 -1.46 2.21 -9.82
N THR A 110 -2.30 1.27 -10.25
CA THR A 110 -3.75 1.33 -10.04
C THR A 110 -4.17 0.73 -8.69
N PRO A 111 -5.42 0.97 -8.24
CA PRO A 111 -5.96 0.25 -7.09
C PRO A 111 -5.90 -1.27 -7.22
N ASP A 112 -6.08 -1.83 -8.43
CA ASP A 112 -5.99 -3.27 -8.66
C ASP A 112 -4.57 -3.81 -8.54
N ASP A 113 -3.57 -2.99 -8.86
CA ASP A 113 -2.17 -3.37 -8.65
C ASP A 113 -1.84 -3.40 -7.15
N PHE A 114 -2.44 -2.52 -6.35
CA PHE A 114 -2.33 -2.61 -4.89
C PHE A 114 -3.10 -3.81 -4.31
N ARG A 115 -4.26 -4.16 -4.86
CA ARG A 115 -4.96 -5.42 -4.50
C ARG A 115 -4.09 -6.63 -4.80
N PHE A 116 -3.45 -6.65 -5.96
CA PHE A 116 -2.47 -7.69 -6.33
C PHE A 116 -1.33 -7.78 -5.32
N PHE A 117 -0.79 -6.65 -4.87
CA PHE A 117 0.24 -6.63 -3.84
C PHE A 117 -0.22 -7.32 -2.55
N VAL A 118 -1.40 -6.96 -2.04
CA VAL A 118 -1.94 -7.54 -0.80
C VAL A 118 -2.27 -9.04 -0.98
N ASP A 119 -2.91 -9.40 -2.10
CA ASP A 119 -3.27 -10.79 -2.43
C ASP A 119 -2.01 -11.66 -2.51
N HIS A 120 -0.95 -11.16 -3.16
CA HIS A 120 0.32 -11.86 -3.28
C HIS A 120 1.02 -12.03 -1.92
N CYS A 121 0.99 -11.00 -1.04
CA CYS A 121 1.47 -11.13 0.33
C CYS A 121 0.73 -12.26 1.07
N HIS A 122 -0.60 -12.27 1.00
CA HIS A 122 -1.44 -13.25 1.67
C HIS A 122 -1.19 -14.69 1.18
N GLN A 123 -1.03 -14.87 -0.14
CA GLN A 123 -0.69 -16.17 -0.73
C GLN A 123 0.68 -16.71 -0.27
N HIS A 124 1.60 -15.82 0.15
CA HIS A 124 2.91 -16.18 0.70
C HIS A 124 2.95 -16.16 2.24
N GLY A 125 1.79 -16.04 2.88
CA GLY A 125 1.69 -16.07 4.33
C GLY A 125 2.19 -14.80 5.03
N ILE A 126 2.28 -13.69 4.31
CA ILE A 126 2.74 -12.39 4.81
C ILE A 126 1.53 -11.48 5.07
N GLY A 127 1.41 -10.98 6.31
CA GLY A 127 0.40 -9.98 6.64
C GLY A 127 0.81 -8.57 6.17
N VAL A 128 -0.17 -7.74 5.84
CA VAL A 128 0.06 -6.33 5.46
C VAL A 128 -0.55 -5.41 6.51
N LEU A 129 0.27 -4.54 7.07
CA LEU A 129 -0.12 -3.46 7.99
C LEU A 129 0.03 -2.12 7.26
N LEU A 130 -0.88 -1.19 7.53
CA LEU A 130 -0.87 0.13 6.92
C LEU A 130 -0.76 1.20 8.00
N ASP A 131 0.21 2.08 7.86
CA ASP A 131 0.21 3.34 8.59
C ASP A 131 -1.00 4.16 8.16
N TRP A 132 -1.87 4.41 9.14
CA TRP A 132 -3.06 5.20 8.97
C TRP A 132 -2.90 6.56 9.63
N VAL A 133 -3.28 7.63 8.92
CA VAL A 133 -3.00 9.01 9.33
C VAL A 133 -4.29 9.80 9.62
N PRO A 134 -5.05 9.47 10.68
CA PRO A 134 -6.31 10.15 11.00
C PRO A 134 -6.13 11.47 11.76
N ALA A 135 -4.92 11.74 12.28
CA ALA A 135 -4.70 12.81 13.25
C ALA A 135 -4.76 14.22 12.64
N HIS A 136 -4.48 14.36 11.33
CA HIS A 136 -4.44 15.64 10.62
C HIS A 136 -4.49 15.44 9.11
N PHE A 137 -4.73 16.52 8.37
CA PHE A 137 -4.59 16.62 6.91
C PHE A 137 -3.95 17.98 6.55
N PRO A 138 -3.27 18.11 5.39
CA PRO A 138 -2.57 19.33 5.01
C PRO A 138 -3.53 20.41 4.47
N LYS A 139 -3.00 21.61 4.23
CA LYS A 139 -3.80 22.79 3.82
C LYS A 139 -3.96 22.95 2.31
N ASP A 140 -3.58 21.95 1.53
CA ASP A 140 -3.69 21.96 0.07
C ASP A 140 -5.13 22.23 -0.36
N ALA A 141 -5.31 23.20 -1.27
CA ALA A 141 -6.63 23.68 -1.69
C ALA A 141 -7.50 22.62 -2.39
N HIS A 142 -6.89 21.59 -2.98
CA HIS A 142 -7.58 20.46 -3.60
C HIS A 142 -8.03 19.39 -2.58
N GLY A 143 -7.57 19.50 -1.33
CA GLY A 143 -7.87 18.57 -0.24
C GLY A 143 -9.10 18.97 0.57
N LEU A 144 -9.07 18.66 1.87
CA LEU A 144 -10.20 18.85 2.79
C LEU A 144 -10.21 20.21 3.50
N ALA A 145 -9.22 21.07 3.22
CA ALA A 145 -9.07 22.36 3.89
C ALA A 145 -10.22 23.30 3.53
N ARG A 146 -11.08 23.62 4.52
CA ARG A 146 -12.23 24.53 4.37
C ARG A 146 -13.25 24.06 3.30
N PHE A 147 -13.53 22.76 3.26
CA PHE A 147 -14.58 22.16 2.40
C PHE A 147 -16.00 22.53 2.84
#